data_AF-A0A166V0N3-F1
#
_entry.id   AF-A0A166V0N3-F1
#
_cell.length_a   1.000
_cell.length_b   1.000
_cell.length_c   1.000
_cell.angle_alpha   90.00
_cell.angle_beta   90.00
_cell.angle_gamma   90.00
#
_symmetry.space_group_name_H-M   'P 1'
#
loop_
_entity.id
_entity.type
_entity.pdbx_description
1 polymer ?
#
loop_
_entity_poly.entity_id
_entity_poly.type
_entity_poly.pdbx_seq_one_letter_code
_entity_poly.pdbx_strand_id
1 'polypeptide(L)'
;MASSASTVSVAVAHAVAYLTRPLFPSHSKPVVQQLQQVLEANLIALFAPSWVCNDPIRGSGRRCLTLSPTCLPPRAIYNACVATNVQWFEWIAVLGGREFDFFVDPGRISIRFGQAAPLMTVWSGETSSTSGTRVAMEEAAIQATLRNQAAARAKLTINARLERKTLAQQLLEEDEIEDDQIFAMIADEVAAPTWLTPTLAKFPSPPRSVSPLSGASEQSRSSSRSSNSSSGCFSYASYDTSSDASLTTVSSTASQSHSRSAAAMEHAPKLSRRERARQAKVFVDATKTVVTPYDGGKTTVLTGGVMLGGGPKPKKAAPAPGPLATHPATHPAYNNWRPVRA
;
A
#
# COMPACT_ATOMS: atom_id res chain seq x y z
N MET A 1 -17.43 -4.07 20.69
CA MET A 1 -16.49 -5.07 20.16
C MET A 1 -15.34 -4.32 19.52
N ALA A 2 -14.10 -4.55 19.94
CA ALA A 2 -12.93 -3.89 19.35
C ALA A 2 -12.54 -4.66 18.08
N SER A 3 -12.68 -4.05 16.91
CA SER A 3 -12.14 -4.60 15.67
C SER A 3 -10.63 -4.75 15.82
N SER A 4 -10.12 -5.95 15.55
CA SER A 4 -8.67 -6.22 15.52
C SER A 4 -8.00 -5.17 14.63
N ALA A 5 -7.11 -4.35 15.21
CA ALA A 5 -6.46 -3.27 14.48
C ALA A 5 -5.58 -3.83 13.37
N SER A 6 -6.06 -3.80 12.12
CA SER A 6 -5.24 -4.20 10.97
C SER A 6 -4.14 -3.16 10.75
N THR A 7 -2.89 -3.61 10.64
CA THR A 7 -1.79 -2.73 10.28
C THR A 7 -1.97 -2.21 8.85
N VAL A 8 -1.47 -0.99 8.59
CA VAL A 8 -1.52 -0.39 7.24
C VAL A 8 -0.89 -1.30 6.20
N SER A 9 0.20 -1.99 6.53
CA SER A 9 0.91 -2.89 5.62
C SER A 9 0.04 -4.08 5.20
N VAL A 10 -0.75 -4.66 6.11
CA VAL A 10 -1.63 -5.80 5.78
C VAL A 10 -2.74 -5.36 4.82
N ALA A 11 -3.42 -4.24 5.11
CA ALA A 11 -4.46 -3.73 4.24
C ALA A 11 -3.90 -3.32 2.86
N VAL A 12 -2.71 -2.69 2.82
CA VAL A 12 -2.06 -2.33 1.55
C VAL A 12 -1.65 -3.57 0.75
N ALA A 13 -1.11 -4.61 1.37
CA ALA A 13 -0.78 -5.85 0.69
C ALA A 13 -2.01 -6.51 0.02
N HIS A 14 -3.15 -6.56 0.73
CA HIS A 14 -4.40 -7.05 0.15
C HIS A 14 -4.92 -6.17 -0.99
N ALA A 15 -4.81 -4.84 -0.84
CA ALA A 15 -5.19 -3.89 -1.88
C ALA A 15 -4.34 -4.08 -3.15
N VAL A 16 -3.02 -4.19 -2.98
CA VAL A 16 -2.07 -4.40 -4.07
C VAL A 16 -2.30 -5.74 -4.76
N ALA A 17 -2.50 -6.81 -3.98
CA ALA A 17 -2.83 -8.12 -4.52
C ALA A 17 -4.11 -8.07 -5.37
N TYR A 18 -5.15 -7.37 -4.91
CA TYR A 18 -6.38 -7.20 -5.69
C TYR A 18 -6.13 -6.44 -7.00
N LEU A 19 -5.47 -5.29 -6.93
CA LEU A 19 -5.22 -4.44 -8.11
C LEU A 19 -4.31 -5.10 -9.15
N THR A 20 -3.36 -5.93 -8.73
CA THR A 20 -2.36 -6.54 -9.63
C THR A 20 -2.74 -7.94 -10.11
N ARG A 21 -3.73 -8.62 -9.48
CA ARG A 21 -4.15 -9.97 -9.86
C ARG A 21 -4.53 -10.12 -11.35
N PRO A 22 -5.23 -9.17 -11.99
CA PRO A 22 -5.58 -9.30 -13.41
C PRO A 22 -4.40 -9.15 -14.38
N LEU A 23 -3.22 -8.73 -13.92
CA LEU A 23 -2.02 -8.56 -14.77
C LEU A 23 -1.25 -9.86 -14.99
N PHE A 24 -1.43 -10.88 -14.15
CA PHE A 24 -0.70 -12.15 -14.24
C PHE A 24 -0.79 -12.86 -15.60
N PRO A 25 -1.92 -12.82 -16.34
CA PRO A 25 -2.00 -13.42 -17.67
C PRO A 25 -1.26 -12.64 -18.77
N SER A 26 -1.07 -11.33 -18.62
CA SER A 26 -0.50 -10.46 -19.67
C SER A 26 0.95 -10.06 -19.40
N HIS A 27 1.42 -10.17 -18.17
CA HIS A 27 2.76 -9.74 -17.76
C HIS A 27 3.56 -10.88 -17.13
N SER A 28 4.88 -10.80 -17.22
CA SER A 28 5.75 -11.78 -16.59
C SER A 28 5.71 -11.64 -15.05
N LYS A 29 5.84 -12.76 -14.34
CA LYS A 29 5.90 -12.81 -12.86
C LYS A 29 6.88 -11.80 -12.24
N PRO A 30 8.15 -11.65 -12.71
CA PRO A 30 9.07 -10.69 -12.11
C PRO A 30 8.62 -9.24 -12.25
N VAL A 31 7.99 -8.87 -13.38
CA VAL A 31 7.46 -7.50 -13.59
C VAL A 31 6.31 -7.22 -12.62
N VAL A 32 5.39 -8.17 -12.47
CA VAL A 32 4.27 -8.04 -11.52
C VAL A 32 4.76 -7.96 -10.08
N GLN A 33 5.74 -8.77 -9.69
CA GLN A 33 6.32 -8.72 -8.36
C GLN A 33 7.03 -7.39 -8.06
N GLN A 34 7.79 -6.86 -9.03
CA GLN A 34 8.40 -5.54 -8.91
C GLN A 34 7.33 -4.44 -8.78
N LEU A 35 6.25 -4.54 -9.56
CA LEU A 35 5.12 -3.60 -9.50
C LEU A 35 4.46 -3.62 -8.12
N GLN A 36 4.23 -4.80 -7.56
CA GLN A 36 3.67 -4.96 -6.22
C GLN A 36 4.53 -4.28 -5.17
N GLN A 37 5.85 -4.51 -5.17
CA GLN A 37 6.78 -3.89 -4.22
C GLN A 37 6.78 -2.36 -4.28
N VAL A 38 6.85 -1.79 -5.49
CA VAL A 38 6.84 -0.33 -5.68
C VAL A 38 5.48 0.26 -5.29
N LEU A 39 4.39 -0.40 -5.66
CA LEU A 39 3.04 0.05 -5.35
C LEU A 39 2.76 0.01 -3.84
N GLU A 40 3.17 -1.05 -3.15
CA GLU A 40 3.07 -1.17 -1.69
C GLU A 40 3.76 -0.01 -0.98
N ALA A 41 5.02 0.27 -1.33
CA ALA A 41 5.78 1.38 -0.74
C ALA A 41 5.08 2.73 -0.98
N ASN A 42 4.59 2.97 -2.20
CA ASN A 42 3.90 4.21 -2.54
C ASN A 42 2.57 4.38 -1.77
N LEU A 43 1.78 3.31 -1.63
CA LEU A 43 0.50 3.33 -0.94
C LEU A 43 0.67 3.43 0.58
N ILE A 44 1.65 2.75 1.17
CA ILE A 44 1.98 2.90 2.60
C ILE A 44 2.33 4.37 2.89
N ALA A 45 3.20 4.99 2.08
CA ALA A 45 3.56 6.39 2.26
C ALA A 45 2.36 7.34 2.11
N LEU A 46 1.42 7.04 1.20
CA LEU A 46 0.21 7.81 1.00
C LEU A 46 -0.77 7.68 2.17
N PHE A 47 -0.96 6.47 2.69
CA PHE A 47 -2.01 6.17 3.67
C PHE A 47 -1.58 6.39 5.11
N ALA A 48 -0.31 6.16 5.45
CA ALA A 48 0.21 6.23 6.81
C ALA A 48 -0.17 7.51 7.59
N PRO A 49 -0.11 8.74 7.00
CA PRO A 49 -0.45 9.96 7.75
C PRO A 49 -1.93 10.07 8.16
N SER A 50 -2.82 9.30 7.53
CA SER A 50 -4.26 9.33 7.77
C SER A 50 -4.80 8.08 8.47
N TRP A 51 -3.94 7.08 8.71
CA TRP A 51 -4.34 5.76 9.18
C TRP A 51 -4.69 5.78 10.67
N VAL A 52 -5.96 5.58 11.01
CA VAL A 52 -6.45 5.57 12.40
C VAL A 52 -7.28 4.31 12.64
N CYS A 53 -6.71 3.30 13.30
CA CYS A 53 -7.39 2.01 13.51
C CYS A 53 -8.66 2.13 14.39
N ASN A 54 -8.68 3.08 15.33
CA ASN A 54 -9.83 3.29 16.21
C ASN A 54 -11.01 3.98 15.52
N ASP A 55 -10.77 4.61 14.38
CA ASP A 55 -11.78 5.33 13.61
C ASP A 55 -11.51 5.10 12.11
N PRO A 56 -11.90 3.92 11.58
CA PRO A 56 -11.52 3.49 10.24
C PRO A 56 -12.05 4.38 9.12
N ILE A 57 -13.14 5.11 9.37
CA ILE A 57 -13.71 6.05 8.39
C ILE A 57 -12.95 7.38 8.36
N ARG A 58 -12.22 7.73 9.43
CA ARG A 58 -11.45 8.98 9.50
C ARG A 58 -10.35 8.99 8.47
N GLY A 59 -10.42 9.97 7.57
CA GLY A 59 -9.47 10.11 6.47
C GLY A 59 -9.69 9.13 5.31
N SER A 60 -10.79 8.37 5.28
CA SER A 60 -11.10 7.42 4.19
C SER A 60 -11.05 8.10 2.82
N GLY A 61 -11.58 9.33 2.69
CA GLY A 61 -11.48 10.11 1.45
C GLY A 61 -10.05 10.42 0.98
N ARG A 62 -9.05 10.47 1.88
CA ARG A 62 -7.62 10.61 1.51
C ARG A 62 -7.00 9.29 1.08
N ARG A 63 -7.62 8.17 1.45
CA ARG A 63 -7.22 6.80 1.09
C ARG A 63 -8.04 6.22 -0.06
N CYS A 64 -9.01 6.98 -0.56
CA CYS A 64 -9.78 6.67 -1.74
C CYS A 64 -8.93 6.89 -3.00
N LEU A 65 -8.85 5.87 -3.84
CA LEU A 65 -8.23 5.93 -5.16
C LEU A 65 -9.32 5.85 -6.21
N THR A 66 -9.54 6.94 -6.95
CA THR A 66 -10.44 6.93 -8.11
C THR A 66 -9.65 6.50 -9.34
N LEU A 67 -10.04 5.37 -9.93
CA LEU A 67 -9.41 4.78 -11.10
C LEU A 67 -10.36 4.91 -12.28
N SER A 68 -9.91 5.48 -13.39
CA SER A 68 -10.72 5.60 -14.60
C SER A 68 -9.87 5.36 -15.85
N PRO A 69 -10.45 4.76 -16.90
CA PRO A 69 -9.75 4.53 -18.17
C PRO A 69 -9.50 5.81 -18.96
N THR A 70 -10.23 6.89 -18.67
CA THR A 70 -10.16 8.15 -19.43
C THR A 70 -9.24 9.19 -18.79
N CYS A 71 -8.61 8.88 -17.65
CA CYS A 71 -7.73 9.79 -16.95
C CYS A 71 -6.40 9.12 -16.56
N LEU A 72 -5.43 9.95 -16.19
CA LEU A 72 -4.18 9.47 -15.61
C LEU A 72 -4.46 8.84 -14.24
N PRO A 73 -3.73 7.77 -13.87
CA PRO A 73 -3.95 7.12 -12.59
C PRO A 73 -3.54 8.02 -11.43
N PRO A 74 -4.04 7.76 -10.20
CA PRO A 74 -3.53 8.37 -8.98
C PRO A 74 -2.02 8.29 -8.89
N ARG A 75 -1.38 9.33 -8.33
CA ARG A 75 0.09 9.49 -8.33
C ARG A 75 0.85 8.26 -7.84
N ALA A 76 0.35 7.57 -6.81
CA ALA A 76 0.97 6.36 -6.28
C ALA A 76 1.03 5.21 -7.31
N ILE A 77 -0.04 5.06 -8.10
CA ILE A 77 -0.14 4.08 -9.19
C ILE A 77 0.68 4.54 -10.40
N TYR A 78 0.59 5.83 -10.77
CA TYR A 78 1.39 6.40 -11.86
C TYR A 78 2.90 6.17 -11.65
N ASN A 79 3.40 6.44 -10.44
CA ASN A 79 4.80 6.21 -10.11
C ASN A 79 5.19 4.72 -10.25
N ALA A 80 4.30 3.80 -9.88
CA ALA A 80 4.54 2.36 -10.02
C ALA A 80 4.54 1.93 -11.50
N CYS A 81 3.64 2.47 -12.33
CA CYS A 81 3.65 2.29 -13.78
C CYS A 81 4.97 2.74 -14.41
N VAL A 82 5.44 3.96 -14.09
CA VAL A 82 6.70 4.49 -14.62
C VAL A 82 7.90 3.63 -14.19
N ALA A 83 7.94 3.19 -12.93
CA ALA A 83 9.06 2.39 -12.40
C ALA A 83 9.15 0.98 -13.01
N THR A 84 8.04 0.42 -13.48
CA THR A 84 7.97 -0.97 -13.99
C THR A 84 7.68 -1.07 -15.48
N ASN A 85 7.52 0.07 -16.15
CA ASN A 85 7.14 0.17 -17.56
C ASN A 85 5.80 -0.53 -17.88
N VAL A 86 4.89 -0.63 -16.90
CA VAL A 86 3.52 -1.14 -17.10
C VAL A 86 2.63 0.02 -17.54
N GLN A 87 1.96 -0.14 -18.68
CA GLN A 87 1.10 0.90 -19.23
C GLN A 87 -0.24 0.95 -18.50
N TRP A 88 -0.63 2.15 -18.04
CA TRP A 88 -1.87 2.33 -17.28
C TRP A 88 -3.11 1.87 -18.03
N PHE A 89 -3.21 2.17 -19.32
CA PHE A 89 -4.39 1.83 -20.11
C PHE A 89 -4.57 0.31 -20.28
N GLU A 90 -3.48 -0.47 -20.33
CA GLU A 90 -3.55 -1.93 -20.33
C GLU A 90 -3.99 -2.45 -18.95
N TRP A 91 -3.43 -1.87 -17.89
CA TRP A 91 -3.76 -2.25 -16.52
C TRP A 91 -5.24 -1.98 -16.18
N ILE A 92 -5.75 -0.78 -16.48
CA ILE A 92 -7.16 -0.46 -16.21
C ILE A 92 -8.10 -1.27 -17.12
N ALA A 93 -7.68 -1.63 -18.34
CA ALA A 93 -8.46 -2.51 -19.21
C ALA A 93 -8.64 -3.91 -18.60
N VAL A 94 -7.58 -4.52 -18.04
CA VAL A 94 -7.70 -5.83 -17.38
C VAL A 94 -8.44 -5.76 -16.03
N LEU A 95 -8.52 -4.59 -15.40
CA LEU A 95 -9.37 -4.33 -14.24
C LEU A 95 -10.87 -4.16 -14.62
N GLY A 96 -11.21 -4.31 -15.90
CA GLY A 96 -12.57 -4.26 -16.42
C GLY A 96 -12.89 -3.00 -17.23
N GLY A 97 -11.94 -2.07 -17.38
CA GLY A 97 -12.10 -0.89 -18.23
C GLY A 97 -13.21 0.06 -17.79
N ARG A 98 -13.55 0.07 -16.50
CA ARG A 98 -14.61 0.90 -15.92
C ARG A 98 -14.03 1.81 -14.84
N GLU A 99 -14.67 2.95 -14.63
CA GLU A 99 -14.34 3.82 -13.52
C GLU A 99 -14.87 3.27 -12.19
N PHE A 100 -14.03 3.31 -11.15
CA PHE A 100 -14.42 2.96 -9.80
C PHE A 100 -13.59 3.69 -8.74
N ASP A 101 -14.21 3.86 -7.57
CA ASP A 101 -13.54 4.31 -6.36
C ASP A 101 -13.09 3.10 -5.55
N PHE A 102 -11.83 3.10 -5.15
CA PHE A 102 -11.19 2.04 -4.39
C PHE A 102 -10.79 2.55 -3.01
N PHE A 103 -11.45 2.06 -1.96
CA PHE A 103 -11.28 2.50 -0.58
C PHE A 103 -10.41 1.51 0.19
N VAL A 104 -9.34 2.01 0.80
CA VAL A 104 -8.44 1.22 1.67
C VAL A 104 -8.51 1.78 3.08
N ASP A 105 -9.30 1.13 3.93
CA ASP A 105 -9.52 1.54 5.32
C ASP A 105 -9.02 0.45 6.30
N PRO A 106 -8.76 0.81 7.57
CA PRO A 106 -8.42 -0.18 8.59
C PRO A 106 -9.50 -1.27 8.68
N GLY A 107 -9.10 -2.52 8.47
CA GLY A 107 -9.94 -3.70 8.54
C GLY A 107 -10.89 -3.90 7.36
N ARG A 108 -10.90 -3.02 6.34
CA ARG A 108 -11.83 -3.14 5.21
C ARG A 108 -11.28 -2.51 3.94
N ILE A 109 -11.39 -3.25 2.83
CA ILE A 109 -11.15 -2.75 1.48
C ILE A 109 -12.47 -2.87 0.71
N SER A 110 -12.88 -1.80 0.08
CA SER A 110 -14.15 -1.76 -0.65
C SER A 110 -14.05 -0.98 -1.95
N ILE A 111 -14.97 -1.26 -2.87
CA ILE A 111 -15.03 -0.70 -4.21
C ILE A 111 -16.41 -0.15 -4.47
N ARG A 112 -16.48 0.97 -5.20
CA ARG A 112 -17.73 1.52 -5.69
C ARG A 112 -17.62 1.84 -7.18
N PHE A 113 -18.50 1.25 -7.99
CA PHE A 113 -18.54 1.46 -9.44
C PHE A 113 -19.50 2.61 -9.80
N GLY A 114 -18.99 3.83 -9.91
CA GLY A 114 -19.79 5.03 -10.17
C GLY A 114 -20.46 5.62 -8.93
N GLN A 115 -20.95 6.85 -9.02
CA GLN A 115 -21.35 7.65 -7.85
C GLN A 115 -22.54 7.07 -7.06
N ALA A 116 -23.45 6.37 -7.72
CA ALA A 116 -24.69 5.84 -7.12
C ALA A 116 -24.63 4.33 -6.77
N ALA A 117 -23.52 3.65 -7.07
CA ALA A 117 -23.43 2.22 -6.81
C ALA A 117 -23.19 1.92 -5.31
N PRO A 118 -23.70 0.78 -4.82
CA PRO A 118 -23.37 0.32 -3.47
C PRO A 118 -21.88 0.00 -3.34
N LEU A 119 -21.32 0.21 -2.14
CA LEU A 119 -19.96 -0.21 -1.83
C LEU A 119 -19.89 -1.74 -1.71
N MET A 120 -19.08 -2.36 -2.55
CA MET A 120 -18.77 -3.80 -2.51
C MET A 120 -17.52 -4.01 -1.66
N THR A 121 -17.60 -4.86 -0.63
CA THR A 121 -16.42 -5.25 0.16
C THR A 121 -15.61 -6.29 -0.60
N VAL A 122 -14.33 -6.01 -0.81
CA VAL A 122 -13.37 -6.92 -1.46
C VAL A 122 -12.61 -7.74 -0.44
N TRP A 123 -12.30 -7.12 0.70
CA TRP A 123 -11.59 -7.76 1.80
C TRP A 123 -12.03 -7.14 3.12
N SER A 124 -12.12 -7.97 4.14
CA SER A 124 -12.37 -7.56 5.53
C SER A 124 -11.40 -8.29 6.44
N GLY A 125 -10.73 -7.55 7.31
CA GLY A 125 -9.81 -8.07 8.32
C GLY A 125 -10.50 -8.73 9.52
N GLU A 126 -11.83 -8.89 9.47
CA GLU A 126 -12.56 -9.67 10.46
C GLU A 126 -12.16 -11.14 10.31
N THR A 127 -11.38 -11.61 11.29
CA THR A 127 -11.15 -13.02 11.55
C THR A 127 -12.47 -13.67 11.99
N SER A 128 -13.42 -13.86 11.07
CA SER A 128 -14.53 -14.83 11.13
C SER A 128 -15.25 -15.07 12.47
N SER A 129 -15.24 -14.13 13.42
CA SER A 129 -15.82 -14.35 14.75
C SER A 129 -17.33 -14.12 14.79
N THR A 130 -17.92 -13.58 13.72
CA THR A 130 -19.35 -13.23 13.68
C THR A 130 -20.14 -13.95 12.56
N SER A 131 -19.48 -14.76 11.71
CA SER A 131 -20.15 -15.67 10.78
C SER A 131 -20.12 -17.14 11.22
N GLY A 132 -19.44 -17.45 12.33
CA GLY A 132 -19.39 -18.78 12.93
C GLY A 132 -20.73 -19.33 13.36
N THR A 133 -21.74 -18.51 13.67
CA THR A 133 -23.05 -19.04 14.10
C THR A 133 -23.93 -19.50 12.93
N ARG A 134 -23.70 -18.99 11.71
CA ARG A 134 -24.53 -19.35 10.54
C ARG A 134 -23.88 -20.41 9.66
N VAL A 135 -22.57 -20.30 9.41
CA VAL A 135 -21.87 -21.29 8.59
C VAL A 135 -21.58 -22.57 9.40
N ALA A 136 -21.26 -22.49 10.70
CA ALA A 136 -21.07 -23.72 11.49
C ALA A 136 -22.38 -24.50 11.69
N MET A 137 -23.54 -23.83 11.71
CA MET A 137 -24.83 -24.52 11.80
C MET A 137 -25.20 -25.19 10.48
N GLU A 138 -24.89 -24.57 9.34
CA GLU A 138 -25.13 -25.15 8.02
C GLU A 138 -24.11 -26.25 7.67
N GLU A 139 -22.84 -26.09 8.04
CA GLU A 139 -21.81 -27.12 7.87
C GLU A 139 -22.04 -28.31 8.82
N ALA A 140 -22.46 -28.09 10.07
CA ALA A 140 -22.88 -29.16 10.97
C ALA A 140 -24.12 -29.89 10.45
N ALA A 141 -25.07 -29.18 9.83
CA ALA A 141 -26.24 -29.81 9.21
C ALA A 141 -25.86 -30.67 7.99
N ILE A 142 -24.94 -30.18 7.14
CA ILE A 142 -24.45 -30.93 5.97
C ILE A 142 -23.62 -32.15 6.41
N GLN A 143 -22.74 -32.00 7.41
CA GLN A 143 -21.98 -33.13 7.97
C GLN A 143 -22.87 -34.16 8.65
N ALA A 144 -23.90 -33.75 9.41
CA ALA A 144 -24.86 -34.66 10.02
C ALA A 144 -25.62 -35.47 8.93
N THR A 145 -25.98 -34.81 7.83
CA THR A 145 -26.68 -35.45 6.71
C THR A 145 -25.78 -36.48 6.01
N LEU A 146 -24.51 -36.16 5.75
CA LEU A 146 -23.52 -37.08 5.18
C LEU A 146 -23.25 -38.29 6.09
N ARG A 147 -23.12 -38.08 7.40
CA ARG A 147 -22.89 -39.15 8.38
C ARG A 147 -24.08 -40.11 8.46
N ASN A 148 -25.30 -39.59 8.40
CA ASN A 148 -26.52 -40.40 8.36
C ASN A 148 -26.64 -41.21 7.06
N GLN A 149 -26.26 -40.63 5.90
CA GLN A 149 -26.25 -41.37 4.63
C GLN A 149 -25.18 -42.46 4.60
N ALA A 150 -24.00 -42.21 5.16
CA ALA A 150 -22.94 -43.22 5.27
C ALA A 150 -23.36 -44.40 6.17
N ALA A 151 -23.96 -44.11 7.34
CA ALA A 151 -24.47 -45.13 8.25
C ALA A 151 -25.61 -45.96 7.63
N ALA A 152 -26.52 -45.34 6.87
CA ALA A 152 -27.58 -46.05 6.17
C ALA A 152 -27.05 -46.98 5.07
N ARG A 153 -26.01 -46.54 4.33
CA ARG A 153 -25.35 -47.39 3.31
C ARG A 153 -24.63 -48.58 3.94
N ALA A 154 -23.89 -48.37 5.03
CA ALA A 154 -23.20 -49.45 5.74
C ALA A 154 -24.19 -50.54 6.20
N LYS A 155 -25.35 -50.16 6.77
CA LYS A 155 -26.39 -51.10 7.22
C LYS A 155 -27.00 -51.95 6.09
N LEU A 156 -27.14 -51.39 4.88
CA LEU A 156 -27.67 -52.14 3.73
C LEU A 156 -26.67 -53.20 3.22
N THR A 157 -25.37 -52.89 3.24
CA THR A 157 -24.32 -53.85 2.86
C THR A 157 -24.12 -54.99 3.85
N ILE A 158 -24.34 -54.76 5.15
CA ILE A 158 -24.19 -55.80 6.18
C ILE A 158 -25.30 -56.86 6.05
N ASN A 159 -26.56 -56.43 5.89
CA ASN A 159 -27.69 -57.37 5.77
C ASN A 159 -27.65 -58.21 4.48
N ALA A 160 -27.15 -57.66 3.37
CA ALA A 160 -26.98 -58.42 2.12
C ALA A 160 -25.84 -59.45 2.18
N ARG A 161 -24.91 -59.32 3.13
CA ARG A 161 -23.71 -60.17 3.23
C ARG A 161 -23.83 -61.25 4.31
N LEU A 162 -24.77 -61.12 5.25
CA LEU A 162 -25.00 -62.08 6.34
C LEU A 162 -25.63 -63.40 5.91
N GLU A 163 -26.24 -63.49 4.72
CA GLU A 163 -26.88 -64.75 4.27
C GLU A 163 -25.91 -65.78 3.66
N ARG A 164 -24.60 -65.50 3.58
CA ARG A 164 -23.62 -66.40 2.91
C ARG A 164 -22.33 -66.69 3.66
N LYS A 165 -22.20 -66.23 4.91
CA LYS A 165 -20.97 -66.44 5.68
C LYS A 165 -21.14 -67.57 6.68
N THR A 166 -20.09 -68.38 6.82
CA THR A 166 -20.04 -69.45 7.82
C THR A 166 -19.70 -68.87 9.19
N LEU A 167 -20.17 -69.51 10.27
CA LEU A 167 -20.03 -69.02 11.65
C LEU A 167 -18.59 -68.64 12.04
N ALA A 168 -17.59 -69.39 11.56
CA ALA A 168 -16.18 -69.12 11.83
C ALA A 168 -15.69 -67.81 11.17
N GLN A 169 -16.28 -67.41 10.05
CA GLN A 169 -15.95 -66.16 9.37
C GLN A 169 -16.63 -64.96 10.03
N GLN A 170 -17.75 -65.17 10.73
CA GLN A 170 -18.42 -64.14 11.50
C GLN A 170 -17.63 -63.79 12.77
N LEU A 171 -17.05 -64.78 13.46
CA LEU A 171 -16.21 -64.55 14.63
C LEU A 171 -14.94 -63.76 14.31
N LEU A 172 -14.27 -64.05 13.20
CA LEU A 172 -13.07 -63.30 12.79
C LEU A 172 -13.36 -61.83 12.42
N GLU A 173 -14.55 -61.54 11.89
CA GLU A 173 -14.95 -60.16 11.59
C GLU A 173 -15.38 -59.39 12.85
N GLU A 174 -15.83 -60.09 13.89
CA GLU A 174 -16.19 -59.47 15.17
C GLU A 174 -14.94 -59.00 15.94
N ASP A 175 -13.87 -59.81 15.92
CA ASP A 175 -12.57 -59.43 16.49
C ASP A 175 -11.96 -58.20 15.79
N GLU A 176 -12.04 -58.11 14.46
CA GLU A 176 -11.47 -56.99 13.69
C GLU A 176 -12.21 -55.66 13.97
N ILE A 177 -13.53 -55.72 14.21
CA ILE A 177 -14.33 -54.53 14.56
C ILE A 177 -14.01 -54.05 15.99
N GLU A 178 -13.77 -54.98 16.92
CA GLU A 178 -13.39 -54.65 18.29
C GLU A 178 -11.99 -54.01 18.34
N ASP A 179 -11.05 -54.53 17.54
CA ASP A 179 -9.72 -53.94 17.38
C ASP A 179 -9.80 -52.51 16.82
N ASP A 180 -10.57 -52.28 15.76
CA ASP A 180 -10.76 -50.94 15.17
C ASP A 180 -11.38 -49.95 16.18
N GLN A 181 -12.29 -50.42 17.04
CA GLN A 181 -12.88 -49.60 18.11
C GLN A 181 -11.85 -49.23 19.18
N ILE A 182 -10.95 -50.15 19.53
CA ILE A 182 -9.84 -49.89 20.46
C ILE A 182 -8.86 -48.87 19.84
N PHE A 183 -8.53 -49.00 18.55
CA PHE A 183 -7.68 -48.05 17.86
C PHE A 183 -8.30 -46.65 17.77
N ALA A 184 -9.61 -46.54 17.59
CA ALA A 184 -10.31 -45.27 17.58
C ALA A 184 -10.27 -44.56 18.95
N MET A 185 -10.45 -45.29 20.06
CA MET A 185 -10.33 -44.71 21.40
C MET A 185 -8.91 -44.20 21.69
N ILE A 186 -7.88 -44.96 21.28
CA ILE A 186 -6.49 -44.54 21.47
C ILE A 186 -6.22 -43.27 20.65
N ALA A 187 -6.65 -43.22 19.38
CA ALA A 187 -6.41 -42.08 18.51
C ALA A 187 -6.97 -40.76 19.07
N ASP A 188 -8.16 -40.79 19.69
CA ASP A 188 -8.74 -39.61 20.33
C ASP A 188 -7.95 -39.15 21.56
N GLU A 189 -7.34 -40.08 22.30
CA GLU A 189 -6.50 -39.77 23.47
C GLU A 189 -5.12 -39.22 23.05
N VAL A 190 -4.51 -39.72 21.96
CA VAL A 190 -3.22 -39.21 21.46
C VAL A 190 -3.34 -37.93 20.63
N ALA A 191 -4.52 -37.63 20.06
CA ALA A 191 -4.72 -36.46 19.21
C ALA A 191 -4.77 -35.12 19.96
N ALA A 192 -4.98 -35.13 21.28
CA ALA A 192 -4.86 -33.94 22.11
C ALA A 192 -3.36 -33.62 22.35
N PRO A 193 -2.79 -32.55 21.76
CA PRO A 193 -1.38 -32.24 21.92
C PRO A 193 -1.12 -31.79 23.36
N THR A 194 -0.70 -32.71 24.22
CA THR A 194 -0.31 -32.45 25.62
C THR A 194 0.96 -31.61 25.75
N TRP A 195 1.58 -31.22 24.62
CA TRP A 195 2.81 -30.44 24.56
C TRP A 195 2.58 -28.93 24.72
N LEU A 196 1.33 -28.47 24.87
CA LEU A 196 0.98 -27.10 25.25
C LEU A 196 1.00 -26.90 26.77
N THR A 197 1.96 -27.51 27.48
CA THR A 197 2.31 -26.98 28.80
C THR A 197 2.94 -25.60 28.60
N PRO A 198 2.43 -24.54 29.25
CA PRO A 198 2.99 -23.22 29.10
C PRO A 198 4.43 -23.26 29.59
N THR A 199 5.37 -22.99 28.68
CA THR A 199 6.78 -22.75 29.01
C THR A 199 6.83 -21.58 29.99
N LEU A 200 6.90 -21.91 31.27
CA LEU A 200 7.18 -20.99 32.37
C LEU A 200 8.48 -20.25 32.01
N ALA A 201 8.34 -19.02 31.52
CA ALA A 201 9.42 -18.13 31.10
C ALA A 201 10.22 -17.56 32.28
N LYS A 202 10.55 -18.39 33.28
CA LYS A 202 11.43 -18.06 34.40
C LYS A 202 12.36 -19.22 34.68
N PHE A 203 13.36 -19.38 33.82
CA PHE A 203 14.63 -19.93 34.29
C PHE A 203 15.37 -18.78 35.00
N PRO A 204 15.69 -18.92 36.31
CA PRO A 204 16.48 -17.92 37.01
C PRO A 204 17.85 -17.80 36.34
N SER A 205 18.19 -16.59 35.90
CA SER A 205 19.52 -16.30 35.37
C SER A 205 20.57 -16.52 36.47
N PRO A 206 21.62 -17.33 36.25
CA PRO A 206 22.69 -17.49 37.23
C PRO A 206 23.37 -16.15 37.49
N PRO A 207 23.73 -15.82 38.74
CA PRO A 207 24.43 -14.58 39.08
C PRO A 207 25.77 -14.54 38.35
N ARG A 208 25.95 -13.55 37.48
CA ARG A 208 27.23 -13.30 36.82
C ARG A 208 28.25 -12.87 37.87
N SER A 209 29.29 -13.68 38.02
CA SER A 209 30.48 -13.39 38.81
C SER A 209 31.16 -12.13 38.32
N VAL A 210 31.36 -11.17 39.23
CA VAL A 210 32.24 -10.02 39.06
C VAL A 210 33.69 -10.49 39.20
N SER A 211 34.44 -10.46 38.11
CA SER A 211 35.90 -10.58 38.15
C SER A 211 36.52 -9.18 38.17
N PRO A 212 37.33 -8.85 39.20
CA PRO A 212 38.10 -7.61 39.25
C PRO A 212 39.39 -7.80 38.45
N LEU A 213 39.99 -6.67 38.03
CA LEU A 213 41.32 -6.52 37.41
C LEU A 213 41.36 -6.57 35.87
N SER A 214 41.23 -5.39 35.27
CA SER A 214 42.17 -4.92 34.25
C SER A 214 42.22 -3.39 34.33
N GLY A 215 43.36 -2.91 34.80
CA GLY A 215 43.66 -1.51 35.02
C GLY A 215 44.13 -0.81 33.76
N ALA A 216 43.97 0.52 33.82
CA ALA A 216 44.73 1.56 33.14
C ALA A 216 44.93 1.44 31.62
N SER A 217 44.13 2.21 30.88
CA SER A 217 44.68 3.03 29.80
C SER A 217 44.18 4.46 29.92
N GLU A 218 45.13 5.35 30.20
CA GLU A 218 44.99 6.79 30.24
C GLU A 218 44.65 7.35 28.85
N GLN A 219 44.19 8.61 28.84
CA GLN A 219 44.09 9.48 27.66
C GLN A 219 42.83 9.34 26.78
N SER A 220 41.79 10.14 27.06
CA SER A 220 41.56 11.38 26.28
C SER A 220 40.18 12.03 26.53
N ARG A 221 40.25 13.16 27.26
CA ARG A 221 39.63 14.46 26.94
C ARG A 221 38.12 14.50 26.69
N SER A 222 37.41 14.61 27.80
CA SER A 222 36.15 15.33 27.95
C SER A 222 36.24 16.77 27.41
N SER A 223 35.30 17.14 26.55
CA SER A 223 34.85 18.53 26.42
C SER A 223 33.34 18.55 26.21
N SER A 224 32.62 18.53 27.33
CA SER A 224 31.20 18.84 27.41
C SER A 224 31.04 20.36 27.29
N ARG A 225 30.52 20.82 26.15
CA ARG A 225 30.16 22.22 25.95
C ARG A 225 28.64 22.31 25.89
N SER A 226 28.06 22.62 27.04
CA SER A 226 26.71 23.16 27.17
C SER A 226 26.64 24.53 26.50
N SER A 227 25.58 24.80 25.74
CA SER A 227 25.09 26.16 25.51
C SER A 227 23.62 26.13 25.08
N ASN A 228 22.86 26.94 25.81
CA ASN A 228 21.46 27.30 25.65
C ASN A 228 21.14 27.87 24.26
N SER A 229 19.91 27.68 23.79
CA SER A 229 19.12 28.75 23.18
C SER A 229 17.63 28.40 23.21
N SER A 230 16.96 29.08 24.13
CA SER A 230 15.51 29.24 24.20
C SER A 230 15.02 30.25 23.15
N SER A 231 13.70 30.23 22.93
CA SER A 231 12.84 31.33 22.47
C SER A 231 12.84 31.73 20.98
N GLY A 232 11.70 31.46 20.35
CA GLY A 232 11.26 32.02 19.08
C GLY A 232 9.73 31.91 18.95
N CYS A 233 9.01 32.23 20.03
CA CYS A 233 7.57 32.40 20.04
C CYS A 233 7.25 33.77 19.42
N PHE A 234 6.62 33.78 18.24
CA PHE A 234 6.05 34.99 17.68
C PHE A 234 4.59 35.09 18.12
N SER A 235 4.38 35.63 19.33
CA SER A 235 3.10 36.19 19.74
C SER A 235 3.02 37.62 19.23
N TYR A 236 2.12 37.86 18.27
CA TYR A 236 1.62 39.20 17.97
C TYR A 236 0.40 39.41 18.87
N ALA A 237 0.61 40.06 20.02
CA ALA A 237 -0.46 40.59 20.84
C ALA A 237 -0.32 42.12 20.83
N SER A 238 -1.33 42.78 20.25
CA SER A 238 -1.46 44.23 20.23
C SER A 238 -2.89 44.57 20.64
N TYR A 239 -2.97 45.12 21.85
CA TYR A 239 -3.97 46.01 22.46
C TYR A 239 -5.47 45.66 22.41
N ASP A 240 -6.04 45.68 23.61
CA ASP A 240 -7.46 45.77 23.92
C ASP A 240 -8.14 46.99 23.28
N THR A 241 -9.34 46.76 22.76
CA THR A 241 -10.45 47.70 22.90
C THR A 241 -11.73 46.88 22.96
N SER A 242 -12.28 46.82 24.17
CA SER A 242 -13.65 46.41 24.45
C SER A 242 -14.62 47.35 23.77
N SER A 243 -15.60 46.81 23.03
CA SER A 243 -17.00 47.27 22.99
C SER A 243 -17.81 46.39 22.03
N ASP A 244 -18.76 45.69 22.63
CA ASP A 244 -20.16 45.54 22.22
C ASP A 244 -20.60 45.20 20.78
N ALA A 245 -21.65 44.37 20.79
CA ALA A 245 -22.77 44.33 19.87
C ALA A 245 -22.60 43.60 18.51
N SER A 246 -23.28 42.44 18.47
CA SER A 246 -24.40 42.18 17.55
C SER A 246 -24.14 41.53 16.19
N LEU A 247 -24.76 40.34 16.09
CA LEU A 247 -25.77 39.95 15.09
C LEU A 247 -25.34 39.57 13.66
N THR A 248 -25.84 38.38 13.29
CA THR A 248 -26.43 37.99 11.99
C THR A 248 -25.49 37.71 10.80
N THR A 249 -25.76 36.87 9.79
CA THR A 249 -26.69 35.75 9.47
C THR A 249 -26.26 35.29 8.05
N VAL A 250 -26.52 34.00 7.71
CA VAL A 250 -26.71 33.37 6.37
C VAL A 250 -25.64 33.49 5.26
N SER A 251 -25.21 32.35 4.65
CA SER A 251 -25.71 31.73 3.39
C SER A 251 -25.62 32.67 2.17
N SER A 252 -25.26 32.31 0.94
CA SER A 252 -25.15 31.04 0.21
C SER A 252 -24.66 31.36 -1.22
N THR A 253 -24.20 30.32 -1.93
CA THR A 253 -24.28 30.08 -3.40
C THR A 253 -24.77 31.19 -4.35
N ALA A 254 -24.06 31.38 -5.49
CA ALA A 254 -24.55 31.11 -6.86
C ALA A 254 -23.81 31.93 -7.95
N SER A 255 -23.32 31.20 -8.95
CA SER A 255 -23.53 31.31 -10.42
C SER A 255 -23.76 32.65 -11.14
N GLN A 256 -23.22 32.68 -12.38
CA GLN A 256 -23.65 33.44 -13.59
C GLN A 256 -23.34 34.94 -13.61
N SER A 257 -23.24 35.66 -14.73
CA SER A 257 -22.72 35.49 -16.10
C SER A 257 -22.95 36.86 -16.78
N HIS A 258 -22.04 37.28 -17.66
CA HIS A 258 -22.20 38.34 -18.69
C HIS A 258 -22.76 39.73 -18.32
N SER A 259 -21.96 40.79 -18.51
CA SER A 259 -22.13 41.76 -19.62
C SER A 259 -21.18 42.96 -19.50
N ARG A 260 -20.98 43.62 -20.64
CA ARG A 260 -19.95 44.62 -20.97
C ARG A 260 -20.23 45.99 -20.33
N SER A 261 -19.18 46.69 -19.91
CA SER A 261 -18.95 48.11 -20.29
C SER A 261 -17.56 48.57 -19.88
N ALA A 262 -16.89 49.24 -20.82
CA ALA A 262 -15.58 49.83 -20.68
C ALA A 262 -15.61 51.11 -19.84
N ALA A 263 -14.72 51.21 -18.86
CA ALA A 263 -14.12 52.47 -18.43
C ALA A 263 -12.81 52.14 -17.70
N ALA A 264 -11.73 52.73 -18.19
CA ALA A 264 -10.38 52.56 -17.70
C ALA A 264 -10.22 53.14 -16.29
N MET A 265 -9.74 52.34 -15.35
CA MET A 265 -8.92 52.85 -14.25
C MET A 265 -7.93 51.78 -13.81
N GLU A 266 -6.67 52.18 -13.87
CA GLU A 266 -5.47 51.37 -13.76
C GLU A 266 -5.26 50.90 -12.31
N HIS A 267 -5.59 49.64 -12.01
CA HIS A 267 -5.17 48.98 -10.78
C HIS A 267 -4.39 47.72 -11.10
N ALA A 268 -3.06 47.84 -10.97
CA ALA A 268 -2.14 46.72 -11.05
C ALA A 268 -2.58 45.59 -10.10
N PRO A 269 -2.72 44.35 -10.58
CA PRO A 269 -3.16 43.24 -9.74
C PRO A 269 -2.13 43.01 -8.64
N LYS A 270 -2.57 43.15 -7.38
CA LYS A 270 -1.80 42.77 -6.20
C LYS A 270 -1.63 41.25 -6.23
N LEU A 271 -0.55 40.80 -6.85
CA LEU A 271 -0.15 39.40 -6.89
C LEU A 271 -0.12 38.83 -5.47
N SER A 272 -0.81 37.71 -5.28
CA SER A 272 -0.87 36.98 -4.00
C SER A 272 0.54 36.76 -3.44
N ARG A 273 0.68 36.86 -2.12
CA ARG A 273 1.94 36.60 -1.38
C ARG A 273 2.58 35.26 -1.78
N ARG A 274 1.75 34.27 -2.17
CA ARG A 274 2.18 32.95 -2.64
C ARG A 274 2.77 32.96 -4.06
N GLU A 275 2.30 33.86 -4.92
CA GLU A 275 2.80 34.05 -6.29
C GLU A 275 4.18 34.70 -6.28
N ARG A 276 4.38 35.69 -5.39
CA ARG A 276 5.65 36.42 -5.23
C ARG A 276 6.79 35.50 -4.74
N ALA A 277 6.49 34.49 -3.92
CA ALA A 277 7.47 33.50 -3.47
C ALA A 277 7.92 32.53 -4.57
N ARG A 278 7.08 32.27 -5.58
CA ARG A 278 7.42 31.38 -6.71
C ARG A 278 8.28 32.06 -7.78
N GLN A 279 8.27 33.39 -7.82
CA GLN A 279 9.07 34.18 -8.75
C GLN A 279 10.43 34.62 -8.18
N ALA A 280 10.75 34.25 -6.93
CA ALA A 280 12.07 34.44 -6.35
C ALA A 280 13.08 33.49 -7.00
N LYS A 281 13.53 33.85 -8.21
CA LYS A 281 14.66 33.18 -8.88
C LYS A 281 15.90 33.43 -8.04
N VAL A 282 16.41 32.38 -7.41
CA VAL A 282 17.68 32.39 -6.68
C VAL A 282 18.78 32.69 -7.70
N PHE A 283 19.31 33.91 -7.68
CA PHE A 283 20.40 34.32 -8.53
C PHE A 283 21.70 33.82 -7.89
N VAL A 284 22.27 32.75 -8.45
CA VAL A 284 23.59 32.27 -8.04
C VAL A 284 24.62 33.11 -8.79
N ASP A 285 25.33 33.95 -8.05
CA ASP A 285 26.42 34.78 -8.58
C ASP A 285 27.64 33.89 -8.89
N ALA A 286 27.67 33.36 -10.12
CA ALA A 286 28.73 32.47 -10.59
C ALA A 286 30.09 33.17 -10.75
N THR A 287 30.18 34.48 -10.55
CA THR A 287 31.43 35.24 -10.67
C THR A 287 32.34 35.09 -9.44
N LYS A 288 31.84 34.56 -8.33
CA LYS A 288 32.58 34.40 -7.07
C LYS A 288 32.98 32.94 -6.81
N THR A 289 33.75 32.35 -7.71
CA THR A 289 34.45 31.08 -7.44
C THR A 289 35.85 31.40 -6.91
N VAL A 290 35.96 31.74 -5.63
CA VAL A 290 37.28 31.83 -4.98
C VAL A 290 37.77 30.41 -4.73
N VAL A 291 38.71 29.97 -5.56
CA VAL A 291 39.35 28.67 -5.45
C VAL A 291 40.53 28.82 -4.49
N THR A 292 40.38 28.35 -3.26
CA THR A 292 41.48 28.29 -2.30
C THR A 292 42.33 27.04 -2.62
N PRO A 293 43.60 27.18 -3.02
CA PRO A 293 44.44 26.03 -3.28
C PRO A 293 44.80 25.32 -1.96
N TYR A 294 44.52 24.02 -1.88
CA TYR A 294 44.94 23.15 -0.79
C TYR A 294 45.87 22.08 -1.36
N ASP A 295 46.99 21.82 -0.67
CA ASP A 295 48.07 20.91 -1.09
C ASP A 295 47.67 19.44 -0.90
N GLY A 296 46.62 19.03 -1.62
CA GLY A 296 46.03 17.69 -1.54
C GLY A 296 44.86 17.41 -2.52
N GLY A 297 44.43 18.40 -3.31
CA GLY A 297 43.39 18.25 -4.33
C GLY A 297 42.34 19.37 -4.30
N LYS A 298 41.89 19.81 -5.48
CA LYS A 298 40.92 20.91 -5.63
C LYS A 298 39.53 20.49 -5.12
N THR A 299 39.03 21.12 -4.06
CA THR A 299 37.64 20.99 -3.60
C THR A 299 36.93 22.34 -3.72
N THR A 300 35.71 22.37 -4.25
CA THR A 300 34.89 23.59 -4.34
C THR A 300 33.67 23.43 -3.45
N VAL A 301 33.46 24.39 -2.55
CA VAL A 301 32.33 24.41 -1.61
C VAL A 301 31.28 25.39 -2.12
N LEU A 302 30.23 24.86 -2.74
CA LEU A 302 29.01 25.63 -3.02
C LEU A 302 28.00 25.30 -1.94
N THR A 303 27.82 26.23 -1.00
CA THR A 303 26.71 26.27 -0.01
C THR A 303 26.46 24.94 0.73
N GLY A 304 27.31 24.63 1.72
CA GLY A 304 26.95 23.70 2.81
C GLY A 304 27.11 22.19 2.55
N GLY A 305 27.64 21.78 1.40
CA GLY A 305 27.99 20.38 1.13
C GLY A 305 29.40 20.25 0.54
N VAL A 306 30.23 19.39 1.11
CA VAL A 306 31.54 19.03 0.55
C VAL A 306 31.34 17.98 -0.54
N MET A 307 31.44 18.37 -1.81
CA MET A 307 31.45 17.42 -2.93
C MET A 307 32.87 16.90 -3.15
N LEU A 308 33.15 15.68 -2.69
CA LEU A 308 34.35 14.93 -3.08
C LEU A 308 34.06 14.18 -4.39
N GLY A 309 34.77 14.56 -5.46
CA GLY A 309 35.04 13.65 -6.58
C GLY A 309 33.97 13.52 -7.66
N GLY A 310 34.04 14.38 -8.67
CA GLY A 310 33.37 14.19 -9.96
C GLY A 310 34.00 15.10 -11.00
N GLY A 311 35.10 14.68 -11.61
CA GLY A 311 35.79 15.47 -12.63
C GLY A 311 34.86 15.82 -13.82
N PRO A 312 35.06 16.98 -14.46
CA PRO A 312 34.23 17.39 -15.59
C PRO A 312 34.37 16.41 -16.77
N LYS A 313 33.24 15.88 -17.25
CA LYS A 313 33.20 15.11 -18.50
C LYS A 313 33.67 16.01 -19.66
N PRO A 314 34.60 15.57 -20.52
CA PRO A 314 35.04 16.35 -21.67
C PRO A 314 33.84 16.63 -22.60
N LYS A 315 33.64 17.90 -22.93
CA LYS A 315 32.65 18.34 -23.91
C LYS A 315 33.02 17.75 -25.27
N LYS A 316 32.22 16.80 -25.75
CA LYS A 316 32.32 16.26 -27.11
C LYS A 316 32.05 17.40 -28.09
N ALA A 317 33.05 17.69 -28.93
CA ALA A 317 33.00 18.75 -29.93
C ALA A 317 31.81 18.55 -30.88
N ALA A 318 31.11 19.65 -31.19
CA ALA A 318 30.03 19.68 -32.15
C ALA A 318 30.54 19.37 -33.57
N PRO A 319 29.86 18.52 -34.35
CA PRO A 319 30.18 18.33 -35.77
C PRO A 319 29.75 19.57 -36.57
N ALA A 320 30.65 19.98 -37.48
CA ALA A 320 30.47 21.10 -38.39
C ALA A 320 29.26 20.91 -39.34
N PRO A 321 28.59 22.00 -39.78
CA PRO A 321 27.50 21.92 -40.73
C PRO A 321 28.02 21.68 -42.15
N GLY A 322 27.73 20.50 -42.70
CA GLY A 322 27.90 20.18 -44.12
C GLY A 322 26.68 20.58 -44.96
N PRO A 323 26.86 20.81 -46.28
CA PRO A 323 25.96 21.64 -47.10
C PRO A 323 24.72 20.92 -47.60
N LEU A 324 23.68 21.74 -47.87
CA LEU A 324 22.44 21.38 -48.56
C LEU A 324 22.71 20.57 -49.84
N ALA A 325 22.10 19.39 -49.91
CA ALA A 325 21.85 18.69 -51.16
C ALA A 325 20.34 18.56 -51.37
N THR A 326 19.91 19.14 -52.49
CA THR A 326 18.57 19.14 -53.07
C THR A 326 18.24 17.80 -53.75
N HIS A 327 16.93 17.62 -54.03
CA HIS A 327 16.27 16.69 -54.97
C HIS A 327 15.70 15.38 -54.39
N PRO A 328 14.74 14.72 -55.08
CA PRO A 328 13.41 15.22 -55.44
C PRO A 328 12.31 14.18 -55.08
N ALA A 329 11.06 14.57 -55.30
CA ALA A 329 9.86 13.75 -55.11
C ALA A 329 9.80 12.52 -56.03
N THR A 330 9.41 11.36 -55.47
CA THR A 330 8.71 10.29 -56.21
C THR A 330 7.97 9.35 -55.25
N HIS A 331 6.63 9.30 -55.42
CA HIS A 331 5.72 8.26 -54.92
C HIS A 331 5.97 6.91 -55.64
N PRO A 332 5.61 5.74 -55.06
CA PRO A 332 4.24 5.17 -55.11
C PRO A 332 3.75 4.66 -53.73
N ALA A 333 2.45 4.68 -53.38
CA ALA A 333 1.48 3.56 -53.49
C ALA A 333 2.10 2.19 -53.14
N TYR A 334 1.60 1.27 -52.29
CA TYR A 334 0.30 0.62 -52.04
C TYR A 334 0.45 -0.06 -50.65
N ASN A 335 -0.53 -0.37 -49.79
CA ASN A 335 -1.58 -1.36 -49.94
C ASN A 335 -2.46 -1.40 -48.67
N ASN A 336 -3.77 -1.46 -48.90
CA ASN A 336 -4.84 -1.71 -47.93
C ASN A 336 -4.82 -3.15 -47.41
N TRP A 337 -5.01 -3.36 -46.11
CA TRP A 337 -5.48 -4.63 -45.54
C TRP A 337 -6.57 -4.37 -44.50
N ARG A 338 -7.83 -4.46 -44.95
CA ARG A 338 -8.99 -4.77 -44.08
C ARG A 338 -9.93 -5.69 -44.86
N PRO A 339 -10.26 -6.88 -44.36
CA PRO A 339 -11.47 -7.57 -44.78
C PRO A 339 -12.64 -7.13 -43.90
N VAL A 340 -13.71 -6.66 -44.55
CA VAL A 340 -15.06 -6.59 -44.01
C VAL A 340 -15.64 -8.01 -44.10
N ARG A 341 -16.19 -8.54 -43.01
CA ARG A 341 -17.10 -9.69 -43.07
C ARG A 341 -18.55 -9.20 -42.97
N ALA A 342 -19.36 -9.77 -43.85
CA ALA A 342 -20.80 -9.78 -43.83
C ALA A 342 -21.33 -10.63 -42.66
#